data_AF-C7E0R3-F1
#
_entry.id   AF-C7E0R3-F1
#
_cell.length_a   1.000
_cell.length_b   1.000
_cell.length_c   1.000
_cell.angle_alpha   90.00
_cell.angle_beta   90.00
_cell.angle_gamma   90.00
#
_symmetry.space_group_name_H-M   'P 1'
#
loop_
_entity.id
_entity.type
_entity.pdbx_description
1 polymer ?
#
loop_
_entity_poly.entity_id
_entity_poly.type
_entity_poly.pdbx_seq_one_letter_code
_entity_poly.pdbx_strand_id
1 'polypeptide(L)'
;DPYYSDKDFLHGQVFANIRKLSPRQERLLAEVDMRDLESDRIVMFQKRFYWLLYPVLFVLLPINAPLEYWGDTVQAAIFVAFSLRYLLVLNVAWMINSAHFVWGLDKNHKQSDSNMVFLVTKSYWPQYHYLLPFDYQSGEFGS
;
A
#
# COMPACT_ATOMS: atom_id res chain seq x y z
N ASP A 1 -7.73 -10.16 -9.73
CA ASP A 1 -7.11 -8.84 -9.54
C ASP A 1 -8.11 -7.89 -8.87
N PRO A 2 -7.87 -7.46 -7.63
CA PRO A 2 -8.72 -6.50 -6.93
C PRO A 2 -8.65 -5.08 -7.52
N TYR A 3 -7.57 -4.73 -8.25
CA TYR A 3 -7.31 -3.35 -8.67
C TYR A 3 -7.66 -3.05 -10.13
N TYR A 4 -8.10 -4.05 -10.91
CA TYR A 4 -8.32 -3.91 -12.35
C TYR A 4 -7.13 -3.22 -13.04
N SER A 5 -5.91 -3.66 -12.73
CA SER A 5 -4.65 -3.10 -13.21
C SER A 5 -4.56 -3.03 -14.73
N ASP A 6 -5.35 -3.84 -15.43
CA ASP A 6 -5.30 -3.96 -16.89
C ASP A 6 -6.27 -2.97 -17.58
N LYS A 7 -7.10 -2.23 -16.82
CA LYS A 7 -8.13 -1.35 -17.40
C LYS A 7 -7.57 0.01 -17.82
N ASP A 8 -7.14 0.82 -16.85
CA ASP A 8 -6.46 2.09 -17.08
C ASP A 8 -5.74 2.54 -15.80
N PHE A 9 -4.85 3.52 -15.95
CA PHE A 9 -4.04 4.05 -14.85
C PHE A 9 -4.88 4.57 -13.68
N LEU A 10 -5.98 5.29 -13.94
CA LEU A 10 -6.81 5.88 -12.88
C LEU A 10 -7.58 4.82 -12.09
N HIS A 11 -7.97 3.71 -12.73
CA HIS A 11 -8.57 2.58 -12.05
C HIS A 11 -7.59 1.90 -11.11
N GLY A 12 -6.36 1.63 -11.56
CA GLY A 12 -5.31 1.03 -10.73
C GLY A 12 -4.84 1.96 -9.60
N GLN A 13 -4.68 3.26 -9.88
CA GLN A 13 -4.15 4.24 -8.93
C GLN A 13 -5.20 4.68 -7.89
N VAL A 14 -6.43 4.98 -8.31
CA VAL A 14 -7.42 5.65 -7.44
C VAL A 14 -8.72 4.87 -7.33
N PHE A 15 -9.38 4.58 -8.45
CA PHE A 15 -10.78 4.15 -8.39
C PHE A 15 -10.99 2.79 -7.72
N ALA A 16 -10.06 1.85 -7.88
CA ALA A 16 -10.19 0.55 -7.23
C ALA A 16 -10.12 0.64 -5.69
N ASN A 17 -9.39 1.61 -5.14
CA ASN A 17 -9.24 1.77 -3.69
C ASN A 17 -10.46 2.45 -3.03
N ILE A 18 -11.24 3.23 -3.80
CA ILE A 18 -12.37 3.99 -3.26
C ILE A 18 -13.74 3.41 -3.63
N ARG A 19 -13.80 2.53 -4.64
CA ARG A 19 -15.04 1.87 -5.07
C ARG A 19 -15.25 0.56 -4.32
N LYS A 20 -16.52 0.14 -4.27
CA LYS A 20 -16.87 -1.21 -3.82
C LYS A 20 -16.37 -2.25 -4.81
N LEU A 21 -16.04 -3.42 -4.29
CA LEU A 21 -15.70 -4.59 -5.09
C LEU A 21 -16.88 -5.00 -5.99
N SER A 22 -16.57 -5.55 -7.15
CA SER A 22 -17.60 -6.14 -8.01
C SER A 22 -18.11 -7.48 -7.45
N PRO A 23 -19.31 -7.94 -7.82
CA PRO A 23 -19.82 -9.24 -7.38
C PRO A 23 -18.89 -10.42 -7.71
N ARG A 24 -18.13 -10.31 -8.82
CA ARG A 24 -17.11 -11.31 -9.17
C ARG A 24 -15.94 -11.30 -8.19
N GLN A 25 -15.44 -10.11 -7.83
CA GLN A 25 -14.34 -9.97 -6.86
C GLN A 25 -14.76 -10.43 -5.47
N GLU A 26 -15.99 -10.14 -5.04
CA GLU A 26 -16.53 -10.62 -3.76
C GLU A 26 -16.59 -12.14 -3.68
N ARG A 27 -17.03 -12.82 -4.76
CA ARG A 27 -17.03 -14.29 -4.83
C ARG A 27 -15.62 -14.86 -4.72
N LEU A 28 -14.67 -14.32 -5.49
CA LEU A 28 -13.26 -14.76 -5.44
C LEU A 28 -12.62 -14.48 -4.08
N LEU A 29 -12.94 -13.35 -3.44
CA LEU A 29 -12.44 -13.02 -2.11
C LEU A 29 -12.93 -14.03 -1.06
N ALA A 30 -14.17 -14.52 -1.19
CA ALA A 30 -14.72 -15.53 -0.29
C ALA A 30 -14.09 -16.92 -0.45
N GLU A 31 -13.41 -17.19 -1.57
CA GLU A 31 -12.67 -18.43 -1.81
C GLU A 31 -11.27 -18.41 -1.17
N VAL A 32 -10.79 -17.25 -0.72
CA VAL A 32 -9.45 -17.11 -0.10
C VAL A 32 -9.47 -17.66 1.32
N ASP A 33 -8.53 -18.56 1.61
CA ASP A 33 -8.32 -19.09 2.96
C ASP A 33 -7.64 -18.05 3.85
N MET A 34 -8.28 -17.70 4.96
CA MET A 34 -7.82 -16.68 5.92
C MET A 34 -7.55 -17.27 7.32
N ARG A 35 -7.56 -18.61 7.46
CA ARG A 35 -7.47 -19.29 8.76
C ARG A 35 -6.19 -18.98 9.52
N ASP A 36 -5.08 -18.78 8.82
CA ASP A 36 -3.79 -18.39 9.39
C ASP A 36 -3.89 -17.02 10.09
N LEU A 37 -4.42 -16.01 9.40
CA LEU A 37 -4.60 -14.66 9.92
C LEU A 37 -5.63 -14.60 11.06
N GLU A 38 -6.69 -15.41 10.98
CA GLU A 38 -7.70 -15.51 12.03
C GLU A 38 -7.17 -16.22 13.29
N SER A 39 -6.20 -17.12 13.14
CA SER A 39 -5.53 -17.79 14.26
C SER A 39 -4.47 -16.92 14.96
N ASP A 40 -3.95 -15.91 14.25
CA ASP A 40 -2.95 -14.98 14.79
C ASP A 40 -3.59 -13.96 15.74
N ARG A 41 -3.20 -14.03 17.02
CA ARG A 41 -3.73 -13.16 18.08
C ARG A 41 -3.35 -11.69 17.89
N ILE A 42 -2.19 -11.40 17.32
CA ILE A 42 -1.69 -10.04 17.09
C ILE A 42 -2.49 -9.40 15.96
N VAL A 43 -2.70 -10.12 14.86
CA VAL A 43 -3.53 -9.65 13.74
C VAL A 43 -4.95 -9.39 14.20
N MET A 44 -5.54 -10.33 14.96
CA MET A 44 -6.91 -10.18 15.46
C MET A 44 -7.05 -9.08 16.53
N PHE A 45 -6.00 -8.82 17.33
CA PHE A 45 -5.94 -7.65 18.20
C PHE A 45 -5.95 -6.35 17.39
N GLN A 46 -5.09 -6.25 16.38
CA GLN A 46 -5.01 -5.06 15.51
C GLN A 46 -6.33 -4.83 14.78
N LYS A 47 -6.97 -5.88 14.24
CA LYS A 47 -8.29 -5.82 13.59
C LYS A 47 -9.38 -5.34 14.54
N ARG A 48 -9.41 -5.85 15.79
CA ARG A 48 -10.42 -5.48 16.79
C ARG A 48 -10.31 -4.03 17.24
N PHE A 49 -9.09 -3.53 17.43
CA PHE A 49 -8.83 -2.18 17.94
C PHE A 49 -8.48 -1.18 16.84
N TYR A 50 -8.62 -1.54 15.56
CA TYR A 50 -8.21 -0.70 14.43
C TYR A 50 -8.75 0.73 14.51
N TRP A 51 -10.04 0.89 14.79
CA TRP A 51 -10.69 2.20 14.89
C TRP A 51 -10.20 3.07 16.05
N LEU A 52 -9.57 2.47 17.07
CA LEU A 52 -8.90 3.18 18.16
C LEU A 52 -7.42 3.44 17.84
N LEU A 53 -6.71 2.43 17.33
CA LEU A 53 -5.29 2.51 17.01
C LEU A 53 -5.01 3.51 15.88
N TYR A 54 -5.87 3.55 14.87
CA TYR A 54 -5.73 4.45 13.72
C TYR A 54 -5.65 5.93 14.13
N PRO A 55 -6.64 6.54 14.81
CA PRO A 55 -6.56 7.95 15.20
C PRO A 55 -5.39 8.22 16.14
N VAL A 56 -5.05 7.31 17.06
CA VAL A 56 -3.95 7.51 18.02
C VAL A 56 -2.58 7.50 17.33
N LEU A 57 -2.29 6.43 16.59
CA LEU A 57 -0.95 6.21 16.01
C LEU A 57 -0.75 7.00 14.72
N PHE A 58 -1.78 7.12 13.89
CA PHE A 58 -1.65 7.73 12.57
C PHE A 58 -1.94 9.24 12.57
N VAL A 59 -2.85 9.70 13.43
CA VAL A 59 -3.28 11.11 13.44
C VAL A 59 -2.64 11.87 14.60
N LEU A 60 -2.89 11.46 15.83
CA LEU A 60 -2.48 12.21 17.02
C LEU A 60 -0.96 12.22 17.21
N LEU A 61 -0.31 11.06 17.13
CA LEU A 61 1.13 10.96 17.37
C LEU A 61 1.96 11.84 16.40
N PRO A 62 1.71 11.84 15.08
CA PRO A 62 2.47 12.69 14.16
C PRO A 62 2.11 14.18 14.22
N ILE A 63 0.90 14.54 14.65
CA ILE A 63 0.51 15.94 14.88
C ILE A 63 1.12 16.47 16.19
N ASN A 64 1.27 15.61 17.20
CA ASN A 64 1.81 16.01 18.50
C ASN A 64 3.26 16.50 18.42
N ALA A 65 4.09 15.83 17.62
CA ALA A 65 5.50 16.19 17.50
C ALA A 65 5.76 17.66 17.05
N PRO A 66 5.16 18.16 15.97
CA PRO A 66 5.32 19.56 15.56
C PRO A 66 4.76 20.57 16.55
N LEU A 67 3.63 20.26 17.20
CA LEU A 67 3.02 21.16 18.15
C LEU A 67 3.82 21.29 19.45
N GLU A 68 4.30 20.16 19.99
CA GLU A 68 4.98 20.15 21.28
C GLU A 68 6.46 20.52 21.16
N TYR A 69 7.15 20.04 20.12
CA TYR A 69 8.62 20.13 20.06
C TYR A 69 9.16 21.17 19.07
N TRP A 70 8.39 21.54 18.05
CA TRP A 70 8.85 22.47 17.00
C TRP A 70 8.16 23.84 17.03
N GLY A 71 7.20 24.04 17.95
CA GLY A 71 6.48 25.31 18.08
C GLY A 71 5.65 25.66 16.84
N ASP A 72 5.25 24.65 16.06
CA ASP A 72 4.49 24.84 14.84
C ASP A 72 3.04 25.24 15.13
N THR A 73 2.40 25.87 14.16
CA THR A 73 0.97 26.17 14.25
C THR A 73 0.12 24.91 14.07
N VAL A 74 -1.06 24.90 14.70
CA VAL A 74 -2.07 23.82 14.52
C VAL A 74 -2.43 23.62 13.05
N GLN A 75 -2.50 24.70 12.27
CA GLN A 75 -2.78 24.62 10.84
C GLN A 75 -1.65 23.90 10.09
N ALA A 76 -0.40 24.27 10.32
CA ALA A 76 0.75 23.62 9.69
C ALA A 76 0.82 22.12 10.04
N ALA A 77 0.61 21.78 11.31
CA ALA A 77 0.60 20.39 11.75
C ALA A 77 -0.51 19.55 11.07
N ILE A 78 -1.72 20.09 10.93
CA ILE A 78 -2.84 19.37 10.28
C ILE A 78 -2.64 19.26 8.76
N PHE A 79 -2.22 20.34 8.08
CA PHE A 79 -2.07 20.33 6.62
C PHE A 79 -0.84 19.53 6.18
N VAL A 80 0.31 19.71 6.84
CA VAL A 80 1.57 19.09 6.43
C VAL A 80 1.72 17.74 7.11
N ALA A 81 1.78 17.72 8.45
CA ALA A 81 2.13 16.51 9.18
C ALA A 81 1.05 15.44 9.05
N PHE A 82 -0.24 15.79 8.94
CA PHE A 82 -1.31 14.84 8.70
C PHE A 82 -1.71 14.71 7.22
N SER A 83 -2.29 15.76 6.62
CA SER A 83 -2.94 15.65 5.30
C SER A 83 -1.96 15.35 4.16
N LEU A 84 -0.90 16.15 4.01
CA LEU A 84 0.09 15.96 2.94
C LEU A 84 0.83 14.63 3.12
N ARG A 85 1.28 14.33 4.35
CA ARG A 85 1.93 13.05 4.66
C ARG A 85 1.04 11.86 4.26
N TYR A 86 -0.24 11.92 4.59
CA TYR A 86 -1.18 10.85 4.27
C TYR A 86 -1.37 10.70 2.76
N LEU A 87 -1.57 11.81 2.04
CA LEU A 87 -1.71 11.80 0.58
C LEU A 87 -0.48 11.21 -0.13
N LEU A 88 0.72 11.57 0.33
CA LEU A 88 1.97 11.03 -0.22
C LEU A 88 2.08 9.52 0.02
N VAL A 89 1.84 9.06 1.25
CA VAL A 89 1.90 7.62 1.59
C VAL A 89 0.87 6.83 0.77
N LEU A 90 -0.36 7.31 0.64
CA LEU A 90 -1.39 6.66 -0.17
C LEU A 90 -0.99 6.57 -1.64
N ASN A 91 -0.53 7.68 -2.25
CA ASN A 91 -0.17 7.68 -3.66
C ASN A 91 1.03 6.76 -3.95
N VAL A 92 2.02 6.74 -3.07
CA VAL A 92 3.18 5.84 -3.19
C VAL A 92 2.75 4.38 -3.05
N ALA A 93 1.89 4.06 -2.08
CA ALA A 93 1.38 2.69 -1.90
C ALA A 93 0.53 2.23 -3.10
N TRP A 94 -0.36 3.10 -3.61
CA TRP A 94 -1.22 2.79 -4.75
C TRP A 94 -0.47 2.72 -6.07
N MET A 95 0.69 3.37 -6.17
CA MET A 95 1.54 3.32 -7.37
C MET A 95 2.01 1.91 -7.70
N ILE A 96 2.07 1.00 -6.72
CA ILE A 96 2.38 -0.42 -6.98
C ILE A 96 1.31 -1.05 -7.89
N ASN A 97 0.03 -0.70 -7.71
CA ASN A 97 -1.06 -1.24 -8.51
C ASN A 97 -1.08 -0.67 -9.94
N SER A 98 -0.65 0.59 -10.10
CA SER A 98 -0.59 1.27 -11.40
C SER A 98 0.79 1.17 -12.06
N ALA A 99 1.73 0.47 -11.43
CA ALA A 99 3.13 0.35 -11.82
C ALA A 99 3.31 -0.16 -13.25
N HIS A 100 2.41 -1.03 -13.71
CA HIS A 100 2.39 -1.52 -15.09
C HIS A 100 2.33 -0.38 -16.12
N PHE A 101 1.51 0.64 -15.88
CA PHE A 101 1.36 1.78 -16.80
C PHE A 101 2.55 2.75 -16.75
N VAL A 102 3.20 2.89 -15.59
CA VAL A 102 4.30 3.86 -15.39
C VAL A 102 5.63 3.29 -15.88
N TRP A 103 5.88 2.01 -15.60
CA TRP A 103 7.19 1.39 -15.82
C TRP A 103 7.15 0.23 -16.82
N GLY A 104 5.99 -0.11 -17.39
CA GLY A 104 5.83 -1.20 -18.34
C GLY A 104 5.97 -2.58 -17.69
N LEU A 105 5.68 -2.70 -16.40
CA LEU A 105 5.88 -3.93 -15.63
C LEU A 105 4.86 -5.00 -16.02
N ASP A 106 5.17 -5.85 -17.00
CA ASP A 106 4.33 -7.02 -17.27
C ASP A 106 4.53 -8.08 -16.18
N LYS A 107 3.43 -8.70 -15.73
CA LYS A 107 3.41 -9.73 -14.70
C LYS A 107 4.16 -11.01 -15.12
N ASN A 108 4.33 -11.20 -16.44
CA ASN A 108 4.94 -12.40 -17.03
C ASN A 108 6.37 -12.19 -17.55
N HIS A 109 6.92 -10.97 -17.51
CA HIS A 109 8.24 -10.65 -18.08
C HIS A 109 9.19 -10.03 -17.07
N LYS A 110 10.50 -10.14 -17.34
CA LYS A 110 11.59 -9.65 -16.48
C LYS A 110 11.81 -8.13 -16.67
N GLN A 111 11.94 -7.43 -15.53
CA GLN A 111 12.32 -6.05 -15.22
C GLN A 111 11.90 -4.83 -16.04
N SER A 112 11.71 -3.74 -15.30
CA SER A 112 11.86 -2.37 -15.80
C SER A 112 13.25 -1.85 -15.47
N ASP A 113 13.88 -1.22 -16.46
CA ASP A 113 15.20 -0.58 -16.35
C ASP A 113 15.19 0.75 -15.57
N SER A 114 14.07 1.11 -14.93
CA SER A 114 13.91 2.42 -14.29
C SER A 114 14.38 2.43 -12.84
N ASN A 115 15.37 3.28 -12.52
CA ASN A 115 15.77 3.59 -11.14
C ASN A 115 14.63 4.13 -10.26
N MET A 116 13.56 4.66 -10.87
CA MET A 116 12.42 5.17 -10.12
C MET A 116 11.63 4.06 -9.41
N VAL A 117 11.66 2.83 -9.95
CA VAL A 117 11.08 1.64 -9.30
C VAL A 117 11.76 1.35 -7.96
N PHE A 118 13.09 1.50 -7.92
CA PHE A 118 13.89 1.26 -6.72
C PHE A 118 13.56 2.26 -5.60
N LEU A 119 13.37 3.54 -5.91
CA LEU A 119 13.03 4.55 -4.90
C LEU A 119 11.71 4.26 -4.18
N VAL A 120 10.79 3.59 -4.87
CA VAL A 120 9.42 3.33 -4.39
C VAL A 120 9.35 1.99 -3.67
N THR A 121 9.89 0.95 -4.29
CA THR A 121 9.74 -0.44 -3.81
C THR A 121 10.95 -0.94 -3.03
N LYS A 122 12.03 -0.14 -2.98
CA LYS A 122 13.36 -0.53 -2.45
C LYS A 122 13.95 -1.78 -3.11
N SER A 123 13.41 -2.17 -4.27
CA SER A 123 13.85 -3.28 -5.09
C SER A 123 13.78 -2.87 -6.56
N TYR A 124 14.66 -3.41 -7.39
CA TYR A 124 14.54 -3.27 -8.85
C TYR A 124 13.57 -4.30 -9.44
N TRP A 125 13.05 -5.21 -8.61
CA TRP A 125 12.42 -6.45 -9.03
C TRP A 125 11.00 -6.63 -8.47
N PRO A 126 10.12 -5.61 -8.43
CA PRO A 126 8.78 -5.79 -7.87
C PRO A 126 7.95 -6.83 -8.65
N GLN A 127 8.32 -7.17 -9.89
CA GLN A 127 7.69 -8.23 -10.68
C GLN A 127 8.03 -9.62 -10.16
N TYR A 128 9.19 -9.78 -9.52
CA TYR A 128 9.63 -11.05 -8.97
C TYR A 128 8.66 -11.55 -7.89
N HIS A 129 8.04 -10.62 -7.15
CA HIS A 129 6.98 -10.94 -6.20
C HIS A 129 5.76 -11.63 -6.85
N TYR A 130 5.44 -11.32 -8.11
CA TYR A 130 4.35 -12.00 -8.83
C TYR A 130 4.75 -13.37 -9.39
N LEU A 131 6.03 -13.56 -9.74
CA LEU A 131 6.56 -14.84 -10.22
C LEU A 131 6.80 -15.83 -9.07
N LEU A 132 7.26 -15.33 -7.92
CA LEU A 132 7.58 -16.09 -6.71
C LEU A 132 6.97 -15.42 -5.48
N PRO A 133 5.65 -15.54 -5.25
CA PRO A 133 4.97 -14.85 -4.14
C PRO A 133 5.35 -15.38 -2.74
N PHE A 134 5.97 -16.54 -2.68
CA PHE A 134 6.45 -17.16 -1.44
C PHE A 134 7.90 -16.77 -1.10
N ASP A 135 8.58 -15.99 -1.94
CA ASP A 135 9.90 -15.45 -1.63
C ASP A 135 9.80 -14.23 -0.72
N TYR A 136 10.51 -14.27 0.42
CA TYR A 136 10.51 -13.18 1.38
C TYR A 136 11.26 -11.94 0.85
N GLN A 137 12.27 -12.11 -0.01
CA GLN A 137 13.11 -11.01 -0.48
C GLN A 137 12.45 -10.22 -1.60
N SER A 138 11.54 -10.84 -2.35
CA SER A 138 10.90 -10.24 -3.52
C SER A 138 11.94 -9.65 -4.48
N GLY A 139 13.01 -10.41 -4.72
CA GLY A 139 14.16 -9.99 -5.51
C GLY A 139 14.97 -11.20 -6.01
N GLU A 140 15.65 -11.03 -7.15
CA GLU A 140 16.44 -12.12 -7.75
C GLU A 140 17.73 -12.40 -6.98
N PHE A 141 18.31 -11.40 -6.33
CA PHE A 141 19.60 -11.52 -5.64
C PHE A 141 19.41 -11.68 -4.13
N GLY A 142 19.85 -12.83 -3.61
CA GLY A 142 20.01 -13.03 -2.17
C GLY A 142 21.35 -12.47 -1.71
N SER A 143 21.31 -11.33 -1.02
CA SER A 143 22.43 -10.83 -0.22
C SER A 143 22.38 -11.39 1.19
#